data_AF-A0ABD2PK11-F1
#
_entry.id   AF-A0ABD2PK11-F1
#
_cell.length_a   1.000
_cell.length_b   1.000
_cell.length_c   1.000
_cell.angle_alpha   90.00
_cell.angle_beta   90.00
_cell.angle_gamma   90.00
#
_symmetry.space_group_name_H-M   'P 1'
#
loop_
_entity.id
_entity.type
_entity.pdbx_description
1 polymer ?
#
loop_
_entity_poly.entity_id
_entity_poly.type
_entity_poly.pdbx_seq_one_letter_code
_entity_poly.pdbx_strand_id
1 'polypeptide(L)'
;MSDYYVKAIIKHSIIKGLVSDLDVLTSLLAALCHDVDHPGVNQAFLEKNKSYLADLYNCESVLENHHYRFGLGILKENKILNNLKPEEWNHFKKSFKQIILSTDISRQAIYLEAFQKMTWVHSSLEYATSKLERFPAEDTIVIQQVR
;
A
#
# COMPACT_ATOMS: atom_id res chain seq x y z
N MET A 1 -18.27 2.27 -3.65
CA MET A 1 -18.31 0.80 -3.42
C MET A 1 -17.00 0.29 -2.81
N SER A 2 -15.85 0.95 -3.03
CA SER A 2 -14.52 0.62 -2.49
C SER A 2 -14.41 0.66 -0.95
N ASP A 3 -14.99 1.66 -0.29
CA ASP A 3 -14.78 1.88 1.16
C ASP A 3 -15.30 0.75 2.04
N TYR A 4 -16.38 0.08 1.63
CA TYR A 4 -16.96 -1.03 2.36
C TYR A 4 -16.00 -2.24 2.37
N TYR A 5 -15.32 -2.50 1.26
CA TYR A 5 -14.36 -3.60 1.14
C TYR A 5 -13.10 -3.35 1.97
N VAL A 6 -12.56 -2.12 1.99
CA VAL A 6 -11.39 -1.79 2.82
C VAL A 6 -11.71 -2.03 4.30
N LYS A 7 -12.87 -1.54 4.76
CA LYS A 7 -13.31 -1.75 6.15
C LYS A 7 -13.59 -3.22 6.46
N ALA A 8 -14.22 -3.96 5.55
CA ALA A 8 -14.51 -5.39 5.72
C ALA A 8 -13.23 -6.24 5.75
N ILE A 9 -12.28 -5.96 4.85
CA ILE A 9 -10.96 -6.63 4.81
C ILE A 9 -10.23 -6.38 6.12
N ILE A 10 -10.13 -5.14 6.61
CA ILE A 10 -9.43 -4.84 7.86
C ILE A 10 -10.12 -5.52 9.06
N LYS A 11 -11.46 -5.51 9.10
CA LYS A 11 -12.22 -6.06 10.25
C LYS A 11 -12.17 -7.58 10.33
N HIS A 12 -12.11 -8.28 9.20
CA HIS A 12 -12.22 -9.75 9.12
C HIS A 12 -10.91 -10.45 8.72
N SER A 13 -9.80 -9.73 8.62
CA SER A 13 -8.51 -10.31 8.23
C SER A 13 -7.57 -10.52 9.41
N ILE A 14 -6.63 -11.44 9.21
CA ILE A 14 -5.48 -11.74 10.08
C ILE A 14 -4.64 -10.48 10.37
N ILE A 15 -4.80 -9.43 9.55
CA ILE A 15 -4.01 -8.21 9.57
C ILE A 15 -4.41 -7.25 10.70
N LYS A 16 -5.56 -7.45 11.37
CA LYS A 16 -6.03 -6.55 12.44
C LYS A 16 -5.03 -6.35 13.59
N GLY A 17 -4.21 -7.36 13.89
CA GLY A 17 -3.14 -7.26 14.90
C GLY A 17 -1.80 -6.73 14.37
N LEU A 18 -1.70 -6.49 13.06
CA LEU A 18 -0.49 -6.10 12.35
C LEU A 18 -0.52 -4.65 11.85
N VAL A 19 -1.68 -3.99 11.90
CA VAL A 19 -1.86 -2.59 11.46
C VAL A 19 -2.26 -1.71 12.64
N SER A 20 -1.73 -0.49 12.68
CA SER A 20 -2.13 0.50 13.70
C SER A 20 -3.47 1.16 13.34
N ASP A 21 -4.13 1.78 14.32
CA ASP A 21 -5.34 2.57 14.08
C ASP A 21 -5.10 3.71 13.07
N LEU A 22 -3.88 4.28 13.08
CA LEU A 22 -3.47 5.30 12.12
C LEU A 22 -3.37 4.72 10.70
N ASP A 23 -2.90 3.48 10.52
CA ASP A 23 -2.85 2.83 9.21
C ASP A 23 -4.26 2.53 8.68
N VAL A 24 -5.18 2.13 9.55
CA VAL A 24 -6.59 1.92 9.21
C VAL A 24 -7.23 3.24 8.75
N LEU A 25 -7.06 4.31 9.53
CA LEU A 25 -7.53 5.65 9.18
C LEU A 25 -6.93 6.11 7.84
N THR A 26 -5.61 5.92 7.67
CA THR A 26 -4.90 6.29 6.44
C THR A 26 -5.48 5.56 5.24
N SER A 27 -5.74 4.26 5.37
CA SER A 27 -6.30 3.43 4.30
C SER A 27 -7.72 3.86 3.90
N LEU A 28 -8.54 4.21 4.89
CA LEU A 28 -9.90 4.72 4.63
C LEU A 28 -9.88 6.08 3.93
N LEU A 29 -9.04 7.01 4.39
CA LEU A 29 -8.90 8.32 3.75
C LEU A 29 -8.31 8.18 2.34
N ALA A 30 -7.34 7.29 2.14
CA ALA A 30 -6.77 7.03 0.82
C ALA A 30 -7.81 6.45 -0.13
N ALA A 31 -8.63 5.50 0.33
CA ALA A 31 -9.73 4.95 -0.46
C ALA A 31 -10.77 6.01 -0.85
N LEU A 32 -11.05 6.98 0.03
CA LEU A 32 -11.94 8.11 -0.29
C LEU A 32 -11.32 9.07 -1.31
N CYS A 33 -10.01 9.27 -1.26
CA CYS A 33 -9.32 10.25 -2.11
C CYS A 33 -8.68 9.68 -3.37
N HIS A 34 -8.68 8.37 -3.61
CA HIS A 34 -7.87 7.77 -4.67
C HIS A 34 -8.18 8.28 -6.09
N ASP A 35 -9.43 8.72 -6.35
CA ASP A 35 -9.87 9.30 -7.64
C ASP A 35 -10.39 10.74 -7.50
N VAL A 36 -9.98 11.46 -6.44
CA VAL A 36 -10.49 12.83 -6.20
C VAL A 36 -10.00 13.81 -7.29
N ASP A 37 -10.90 14.64 -7.83
CA ASP A 37 -10.60 15.57 -8.93
C ASP A 37 -10.15 14.87 -10.24
N HIS A 38 -10.67 13.66 -10.50
CA HIS A 38 -10.39 12.94 -11.74
C HIS A 38 -11.04 13.62 -12.97
N PRO A 39 -10.27 13.95 -14.04
CA PRO A 39 -10.76 14.72 -15.19
C PRO A 39 -11.64 13.93 -16.17
N GLY A 40 -11.90 12.65 -15.88
CA GLY A 40 -12.69 11.75 -16.73
C GLY A 40 -11.93 11.18 -17.94
N VAL A 41 -10.61 11.31 -17.97
CA VAL A 41 -9.73 10.78 -19.02
C VAL A 41 -8.56 10.01 -18.40
N ASN A 42 -8.01 9.04 -19.14
CA ASN A 42 -6.89 8.23 -18.65
C ASN A 42 -5.53 8.94 -18.83
N GLN A 43 -4.49 8.40 -18.20
CA GLN A 43 -3.13 8.95 -18.28
C GLN A 43 -2.61 9.06 -19.73
N ALA A 44 -2.80 8.03 -20.56
CA ALA A 44 -2.35 8.04 -21.96
C ALA A 44 -2.96 9.20 -22.77
N PHE A 45 -4.21 9.57 -22.49
CA PHE A 45 -4.85 10.73 -23.09
C PHE A 45 -4.19 12.04 -22.63
N LEU A 46 -3.89 12.19 -21.33
CA LEU A 46 -3.23 13.38 -20.78
C LEU A 46 -1.85 13.59 -21.40
N GLU A 47 -1.06 12.51 -21.53
CA GLU A 47 0.27 12.55 -22.14
C GLU A 47 0.21 12.91 -23.62
N LYS A 48 -0.67 12.25 -24.39
CA LYS A 48 -0.84 12.50 -25.83
C LYS A 48 -1.23 13.95 -26.12
N ASN A 49 -2.03 14.56 -25.25
CA ASN A 49 -2.49 15.93 -25.41
C ASN A 49 -1.60 16.96 -24.71
N LYS A 50 -0.44 16.57 -24.15
CA LYS A 50 0.47 17.47 -23.42
C LYS A 50 -0.26 18.28 -22.35
N SER A 51 -1.09 17.59 -21.57
CA SER A 51 -1.79 18.21 -20.45
C SER A 51 -0.80 18.76 -19.43
N TYR A 52 -1.14 19.88 -18.78
CA TYR A 52 -0.34 20.45 -17.71
C TYR A 52 -0.04 19.43 -16.59
N LEU A 53 -0.95 18.48 -16.33
CA LEU A 53 -0.74 17.43 -15.34
C LEU A 53 0.38 16.47 -15.76
N ALA A 54 0.46 16.13 -17.05
CA ALA A 54 1.50 15.25 -17.56
C ALA A 54 2.88 15.92 -17.40
N ASP A 55 2.97 17.21 -17.70
CA ASP A 55 4.20 17.99 -17.50
C ASP A 55 4.54 18.13 -16.00
N LEU A 56 3.55 18.44 -15.16
CA LEU A 56 3.72 18.62 -13.71
C LEU A 56 4.27 17.38 -13.01
N TYR A 57 3.84 16.19 -13.46
CA TYR A 57 4.22 14.90 -12.87
C TYR A 57 5.20 14.10 -13.73
N ASN A 58 5.83 14.72 -14.74
CA ASN A 58 6.81 14.09 -15.63
C ASN A 58 6.33 12.75 -16.23
N CYS A 59 5.03 12.67 -16.58
CA CYS A 59 4.39 11.46 -17.11
C CYS A 59 4.48 10.21 -16.21
N GLU A 60 4.74 10.36 -14.91
CA GLU A 60 4.80 9.23 -13.97
C GLU A 60 3.59 9.26 -13.02
N SER A 61 2.73 8.23 -13.09
CA SER A 61 1.53 8.09 -12.25
C SER A 61 0.77 9.42 -12.11
N VAL A 62 0.44 10.00 -13.26
CA VAL A 62 0.02 11.41 -13.39
C VAL A 62 -1.25 11.67 -12.58
N LEU A 63 -2.23 10.78 -12.71
CA LEU A 63 -3.51 10.89 -12.04
C LEU A 63 -3.36 10.63 -10.54
N GLU A 64 -2.64 9.58 -10.15
CA GLU A 64 -2.49 9.20 -8.74
C GLU A 64 -1.68 10.24 -7.94
N ASN A 65 -0.67 10.87 -8.56
CA ASN A 65 0.03 12.00 -7.95
C ASN A 65 -0.90 13.22 -7.78
N HIS A 66 -1.78 13.48 -8.75
CA HIS A 66 -2.80 14.53 -8.66
C HIS A 66 -3.78 14.27 -7.52
N HIS A 67 -4.37 13.08 -7.46
CA HIS A 67 -5.31 12.64 -6.42
C HIS A 67 -4.71 12.75 -5.02
N TYR A 68 -3.45 12.32 -4.85
CA TYR A 68 -2.72 12.48 -3.59
C TYR A 68 -2.57 13.95 -3.19
N ARG A 69 -2.12 14.81 -4.11
CA ARG A 69 -1.88 16.24 -3.83
C ARG A 69 -3.17 16.97 -3.48
N PHE A 70 -4.22 16.73 -4.26
CA PHE A 70 -5.53 17.34 -4.07
C PHE A 70 -6.19 16.85 -2.77
N GLY A 71 -6.21 15.55 -2.54
CA GLY A 71 -6.72 14.95 -1.30
C GLY A 71 -5.98 15.47 -0.06
N LEU A 72 -4.64 15.55 -0.10
CA LEU A 72 -3.87 16.11 1.01
C LEU A 72 -4.19 17.61 1.26
N GLY A 73 -4.50 18.36 0.20
CA GLY A 73 -5.00 19.74 0.30
C GLY A 73 -6.30 19.82 1.10
N ILE A 74 -7.31 19.05 0.68
CA ILE A 74 -8.62 18.97 1.36
C ILE A 74 -8.44 18.62 2.84
N LEU A 75 -7.65 17.60 3.16
CA LEU A 75 -7.46 17.15 4.55
C LEU A 75 -6.83 18.23 5.43
N LYS A 76 -5.88 19.01 4.88
CA LYS A 76 -5.23 20.12 5.59
C LYS A 76 -6.16 21.31 5.79
N GLU A 77 -6.89 21.70 4.74
CA GLU A 77 -7.84 22.82 4.81
C GLU A 77 -8.93 22.57 5.85
N ASN A 78 -9.42 21.33 5.93
CA ASN A 78 -10.44 20.92 6.89
C ASN A 78 -9.90 20.49 8.26
N LYS A 79 -8.57 20.56 8.47
CA LYS A 79 -7.92 20.26 9.76
C LYS A 79 -8.22 18.85 10.30
N ILE A 80 -8.53 17.88 9.42
CA ILE A 80 -8.99 16.52 9.79
C ILE A 80 -7.95 15.77 10.64
N LEU A 81 -6.66 16.13 10.52
CA LEU A 81 -5.53 15.44 11.14
C LEU A 81 -4.64 16.36 11.99
N ASN A 82 -5.13 17.54 12.39
CA ASN A 82 -4.32 18.53 13.11
C ASN A 82 -3.87 18.08 14.51
N ASN A 83 -4.50 17.05 15.08
CA ASN A 83 -4.16 16.52 16.40
C ASN A 83 -3.03 15.48 16.35
N LEU A 84 -2.57 15.09 15.15
CA LEU A 84 -1.45 14.16 15.02
C LEU A 84 -0.14 14.80 15.45
N LYS A 85 0.70 14.04 16.14
CA LYS A 85 2.08 14.44 16.40
C LYS A 85 2.87 14.52 15.08
N PRO A 86 4.00 15.26 15.05
CA PRO A 86 4.81 15.38 13.83
C PRO A 86 5.23 14.04 13.22
N GLU A 87 5.55 13.04 14.05
CA GLU A 87 5.93 11.70 13.59
C GLU A 87 4.75 10.96 12.96
N GLU A 88 3.58 10.99 13.59
CA GLU A 88 2.34 10.40 13.09
C GLU A 88 1.90 11.06 11.79
N TRP A 89 2.02 12.38 11.69
CA TRP A 89 1.74 13.13 10.46
C TRP A 89 2.67 12.72 9.32
N ASN A 90 3.96 12.55 9.58
CA ASN A 90 4.92 12.11 8.58
C ASN A 90 4.63 10.67 8.12
N HIS A 91 4.31 9.77 9.06
CA HIS A 91 3.87 8.41 8.77
C HIS A 91 2.61 8.40 7.91
N PHE A 92 1.57 9.10 8.35
CA PHE A 92 0.31 9.28 7.62
C PHE A 92 0.58 9.76 6.19
N LYS A 93 1.31 10.87 6.02
CA LYS A 93 1.55 11.48 4.71
C LYS A 93 2.30 10.53 3.77
N LYS A 94 3.27 9.77 4.29
CA LYS A 94 4.02 8.78 3.52
C LYS A 94 3.11 7.63 3.10
N SER A 95 2.39 7.03 4.04
CA SER A 95 1.48 5.91 3.79
C SER A 95 0.33 6.30 2.87
N PHE A 96 -0.29 7.45 3.08
CA PHE A 96 -1.36 8.01 2.24
C PHE A 96 -0.89 8.17 0.77
N LYS A 97 0.31 8.73 0.56
CA LYS A 97 0.90 8.81 -0.78
C LYS A 97 1.11 7.43 -1.40
N GLN A 98 1.68 6.49 -0.66
CA GLN A 98 2.01 5.16 -1.19
C GLN A 98 0.75 4.36 -1.55
N ILE A 99 -0.30 4.43 -0.72
CA ILE A 99 -1.56 3.74 -1.00
C ILE A 99 -2.21 4.31 -2.27
N ILE A 100 -2.29 5.64 -2.42
CA ILE A 100 -2.86 6.23 -3.64
C ILE A 100 -1.99 5.91 -4.87
N LEU A 101 -0.67 6.05 -4.80
CA LEU A 101 0.19 5.67 -5.93
C LEU A 101 0.10 4.18 -6.30
N SER A 102 -0.26 3.31 -5.35
CA SER A 102 -0.44 1.88 -5.62
C SER A 102 -1.70 1.54 -6.42
N THR A 103 -2.63 2.50 -6.60
CA THR A 103 -3.81 2.31 -7.45
C THR A 103 -3.52 2.55 -8.93
N ASP A 104 -2.31 3.00 -9.28
CA ASP A 104 -1.85 3.10 -10.67
C ASP A 104 -1.84 1.71 -11.31
N ILE A 105 -2.77 1.50 -12.24
CA ILE A 105 -2.97 0.21 -12.90
C ILE A 105 -1.75 -0.25 -13.69
N SER A 106 -0.90 0.67 -14.15
CA SER A 106 0.34 0.33 -14.86
C SER A 106 1.35 -0.40 -13.95
N ARG A 107 1.24 -0.21 -12.63
CA ARG A 107 2.09 -0.84 -11.61
C ARG A 107 1.52 -2.14 -11.06
N GLN A 108 0.28 -2.52 -11.42
CA GLN A 108 -0.41 -3.67 -10.85
C GLN A 108 0.41 -4.98 -10.94
N ALA A 109 1.06 -5.21 -12.09
CA ALA A 109 1.88 -6.41 -12.30
C ALA A 109 3.02 -6.53 -11.28
N ILE A 110 3.67 -5.41 -10.95
CA ILE A 110 4.77 -5.35 -9.97
C ILE A 110 4.25 -5.75 -8.57
N TYR A 111 3.10 -5.22 -8.18
CA TYR A 111 2.50 -5.55 -6.89
C TYR A 111 2.06 -7.02 -6.81
N LEU A 112 1.52 -7.57 -7.89
CA LEU A 112 1.13 -8.97 -7.94
C LEU A 112 2.34 -9.90 -7.80
N GLU A 113 3.45 -9.61 -8.50
CA GLU A 113 4.69 -10.38 -8.40
C GLU A 113 5.27 -10.32 -6.98
N ALA A 114 5.30 -9.13 -6.37
CA ALA A 114 5.76 -8.96 -4.99
C ALA A 114 4.90 -9.76 -4.00
N PHE A 115 3.58 -9.73 -4.17
CA PHE A 115 2.65 -10.49 -3.33
C PHE A 115 2.87 -12.01 -3.48
N GLN A 116 3.01 -12.50 -4.72
CA GLN A 116 3.30 -13.92 -4.98
C GLN A 116 4.60 -14.35 -4.31
N LYS A 117 5.68 -13.56 -4.43
CA LYS A 117 6.95 -13.84 -3.74
C LYS A 117 6.77 -13.93 -2.22
N MET A 118 6.02 -13.01 -1.63
CA MET A 118 5.77 -13.00 -0.19
C MET A 118 4.99 -14.25 0.26
N THR A 119 3.94 -14.64 -0.46
CA THR A 119 3.16 -15.85 -0.15
C THR A 119 3.99 -17.14 -0.33
N TRP A 120 4.86 -17.17 -1.34
CA TRP A 120 5.75 -18.30 -1.58
C TRP A 120 6.76 -18.48 -0.44
N VAL A 121 7.39 -17.39 0.01
CA VAL A 121 8.30 -17.41 1.16
C VAL A 121 7.57 -17.88 2.42
N HIS A 122 6.36 -17.38 2.69
CA HIS A 122 5.58 -17.82 3.85
C HIS A 122 5.29 -19.32 3.82
N SER A 123 4.77 -19.84 2.70
CA SER A 123 4.49 -21.27 2.54
C SER A 123 5.74 -22.14 2.67
N SER A 124 6.89 -21.65 2.21
CA SER A 124 8.18 -22.34 2.30
C SER A 124 8.73 -22.35 3.73
N LEU A 125 8.54 -21.24 4.47
CA LEU A 125 8.93 -21.14 5.87
C LEU A 125 8.05 -22.05 6.74
N GLU A 126 6.72 -21.99 6.62
CA GLU A 126 5.81 -22.90 7.35
C GLU A 126 6.12 -24.37 7.08
N TYR A 127 6.42 -24.73 5.83
CA TYR A 127 6.86 -26.08 5.48
C TYR A 127 8.17 -26.46 6.18
N ALA A 128 9.17 -25.56 6.20
CA ALA A 128 10.44 -25.79 6.87
C ALA A 128 10.31 -25.90 8.41
N THR A 129 9.52 -25.04 9.06
CA THR A 129 9.27 -25.12 10.52
C THR A 129 8.52 -26.39 10.89
N SER A 130 7.50 -26.77 10.12
CA SER A 130 6.76 -28.03 10.37
C SER A 130 7.64 -29.28 10.24
N LYS A 131 8.71 -29.20 9.43
CA LYS A 131 9.68 -30.27 9.26
C LYS A 131 10.71 -30.28 10.39
N LEU A 132 11.13 -29.12 10.89
CA LEU A 132 12.03 -28.98 12.05
C LEU A 132 11.39 -29.43 13.36
N GLU A 133 10.12 -29.10 13.60
CA GLU A 133 9.37 -29.54 14.80
C GLU A 133 9.08 -31.05 14.82
N ARG A 134 9.23 -31.74 13.68
CA ARG A 134 9.08 -33.19 13.55
C ARG A 134 10.34 -33.99 13.87
N PHE A 135 11.50 -33.35 14.06
CA PHE A 135 12.70 -34.05 14.49
C PHE A 135 12.78 -34.08 16.03
N PRO A 136 12.80 -35.25 16.69
CA PRO A 136 13.04 -35.33 18.12
C PRO A 136 14.42 -34.74 18.45
N ALA A 137 14.54 -34.09 19.61
CA ALA A 137 15.71 -33.33 20.06
C ALA A 137 17.03 -34.13 20.16
N GLU A 138 16.99 -35.43 19.88
CA GLU A 138 18.09 -36.38 20.03
C GLU A 138 18.99 -36.45 18.78
N ASP A 139 18.52 -35.97 17.62
CA ASP A 139 19.24 -36.05 16.33
C ASP A 139 19.81 -34.70 15.85
N THR A 140 20.17 -33.80 16.76
CA THR A 140 20.88 -32.54 16.38
C THR A 140 22.33 -32.85 16.00
N ILE A 141 22.54 -33.39 14.80
CA ILE A 141 23.86 -33.42 14.16
C ILE A 141 24.14 -32.02 13.63
N VAL A 142 25.22 -31.43 14.15
CA VAL A 142 25.81 -30.16 13.72
C VAL A 142 26.04 -30.18 12.21
N ILE A 143 25.22 -29.44 11.45
CA ILE A 143 25.56 -29.09 10.07
C ILE A 143 26.34 -27.79 10.11
N GLN A 144 27.65 -27.93 10.32
CA GLN A 144 28.62 -26.98 9.78
C GLN A 144 28.75 -27.23 8.26
N GLN A 145 28.88 -26.12 7.53
CA GLN A 145 29.29 -25.99 6.12
C GLN A 145 28.24 -26.31 5.04
N VAL A 146 27.79 -25.25 4.36
CA VAL A 146 27.96 -25.13 2.90
C VAL A 146 28.34 -23.67 2.58
N ARG A 147 29.38 -23.52 1.76
CA ARG A 147 29.89 -22.27 1.18
C ARG A 147 28.90 -21.60 0.24
#